data_AF-A0A932UQ07-F1
#
_entry.id   AF-A0A932UQ07-F1
#
_cell.length_a   1.000
_cell.length_b   1.000
_cell.length_c   1.000
_cell.angle_alpha   90.00
_cell.angle_beta   90.00
_cell.angle_gamma   90.00
#
_symmetry.space_group_name_H-M   'P 1'
#
loop_
_entity.id
_entity.type
_entity.pdbx_description
1 polymer ?
#
loop_
_entity_poly.entity_id
_entity_poly.type
_entity_poly.pdbx_seq_one_letter_code
_entity_poly.pdbx_strand_id
1 'polypeptide(L)'
;MKHVPYNSILLILFGLFLVLQAGQLHAQEPTIIYLYNDLGRLLRVINENNECATYTYDAVGNILSITRATNCLQPPAIESLSQETAKAGDTVCMTITGTNFLGATVTTDNPEVQITRMRVTETSIEVCLVISLFSAIGPTKITITTPAGSVERSFNIELPNPTIITQNELIASSG
;
A
#
# COMPACT_ATOMS: atom_id res chain seq x y z
N MET A 1 44.11 -5.01 -67.65
CA MET A 1 44.14 -5.39 -66.22
C MET A 1 44.94 -4.35 -65.44
N LYS A 2 44.24 -3.42 -64.79
CA LYS A 2 44.81 -2.51 -63.79
C LYS A 2 43.96 -2.71 -62.53
N HIS A 3 44.61 -3.23 -61.49
CA HIS A 3 44.05 -3.47 -60.18
C HIS A 3 43.73 -2.10 -59.55
N VAL A 4 42.46 -1.86 -59.22
CA VAL A 4 42.08 -0.76 -58.31
C VAL A 4 41.89 -1.41 -56.94
N PRO A 5 42.68 -1.06 -55.90
CA PRO A 5 42.55 -1.69 -54.59
C PRO A 5 41.31 -1.17 -53.85
N TYR A 6 40.39 -2.09 -53.55
CA TYR A 6 39.35 -1.93 -52.55
C TYR A 6 40.00 -1.80 -51.16
N ASN A 7 40.30 -0.58 -50.68
CA ASN A 7 40.70 -0.38 -49.28
C ASN A 7 40.49 1.02 -48.68
N SER A 8 39.42 1.74 -49.04
CA SER A 8 39.15 3.05 -48.39
C SER A 8 37.68 3.38 -48.13
N ILE A 9 36.74 2.55 -48.58
CA ILE A 9 35.30 2.83 -48.44
C ILE A 9 34.67 2.07 -47.24
N LEU A 10 35.33 1.02 -46.72
CA LEU A 10 34.84 0.25 -45.58
C LEU A 10 35.09 0.93 -44.21
N LEU A 11 36.01 1.91 -44.14
CA LEU A 11 36.36 2.62 -42.89
C LEU A 11 35.46 3.82 -42.58
N ILE A 12 34.70 4.33 -43.55
CA ILE A 12 33.81 5.49 -43.33
C ILE A 12 32.43 5.03 -42.81
N LEU A 13 32.02 3.79 -43.08
CA LEU A 13 30.76 3.23 -42.54
C LEU A 13 30.86 2.78 -41.08
N PHE A 14 32.06 2.57 -40.53
CA PHE A 14 32.25 2.32 -39.09
C PHE A 14 32.42 3.61 -38.27
N GLY A 15 32.90 4.69 -38.90
CA GLY A 15 33.05 6.00 -38.25
C GLY A 15 31.75 6.77 -38.05
N LEU A 16 30.72 6.50 -38.86
CA LEU A 16 29.40 7.14 -38.73
C LEU A 16 28.35 6.30 -37.99
N PHE A 17 28.77 5.22 -37.32
CA PHE A 17 27.95 4.45 -36.37
C PHE A 17 28.50 4.51 -34.94
N LEU A 18 29.34 5.50 -34.63
CA LEU A 18 30.00 5.64 -33.32
C LEU A 18 29.83 7.05 -32.71
N VAL A 19 28.79 7.80 -33.11
CA VAL A 19 28.45 9.10 -32.49
C VAL A 19 26.93 9.26 -32.28
N LEU A 20 26.17 8.16 -32.15
CA LEU A 20 24.76 8.22 -31.74
C LEU A 20 24.44 7.30 -30.55
N GLN A 21 25.41 7.08 -29.68
CA GLN A 21 25.12 6.81 -28.27
C GLN A 21 25.57 8.02 -27.46
N ALA A 22 24.91 9.16 -27.71
CA ALA A 22 24.77 10.13 -26.64
C ALA A 22 24.01 9.38 -25.55
N GLY A 23 24.71 8.92 -24.52
CA GLY A 23 24.11 8.33 -23.36
C GLY A 23 22.98 9.25 -22.93
N GLN A 24 21.76 8.74 -22.92
CA GLN A 24 20.70 9.38 -22.16
C GLN A 24 21.15 9.25 -20.71
N LEU A 25 21.93 10.23 -20.26
CA LEU A 25 21.90 10.67 -18.87
C LEU A 25 20.46 11.17 -18.68
N HIS A 26 19.52 10.24 -18.50
CA HIS A 26 18.37 10.56 -17.70
C HIS A 26 18.98 10.89 -16.35
N ALA A 27 19.11 12.19 -16.07
CA ALA A 27 19.07 12.65 -14.71
C ALA A 27 17.81 11.98 -14.13
N GLN A 28 18.01 11.04 -13.21
CA GLN A 28 16.90 10.53 -12.44
C GLN A 28 16.35 11.75 -11.72
N GLU A 29 15.18 12.23 -12.16
CA GLU A 29 14.54 13.38 -11.54
C GLU A 29 14.48 13.10 -10.03
N PRO A 30 15.06 13.98 -9.19
CA PRO A 30 15.09 13.76 -7.76
C PRO A 30 13.66 13.62 -7.28
N THR A 31 13.31 12.42 -6.85
CA THR A 31 11.95 12.11 -6.43
C THR A 31 11.82 12.46 -4.96
N ILE A 32 11.12 13.56 -4.67
CA ILE A 32 10.74 13.93 -3.31
C ILE A 32 9.37 13.36 -3.01
N ILE A 33 9.26 12.58 -1.93
CA ILE A 33 8.01 11.95 -1.52
C ILE A 33 7.41 12.72 -0.37
N TYR A 34 6.12 13.06 -0.49
CA TYR A 34 5.34 13.71 0.56
C TYR A 34 4.24 12.77 1.03
N LEU A 35 4.21 12.49 2.33
CA LEU A 35 3.17 11.74 3.00
C LEU A 35 2.31 12.69 3.81
N TYR A 36 1.00 12.49 3.76
CA TYR A 36 0.02 13.31 4.48
C TYR A 36 -0.79 12.45 5.44
N ASN A 37 -1.34 13.06 6.48
CA ASN A 37 -2.35 12.43 7.32
C ASN A 37 -3.77 12.65 6.75
N ASP A 38 -4.77 12.08 7.40
CA ASP A 38 -6.18 12.14 6.98
C ASP A 38 -6.76 13.57 6.93
N LEU A 39 -6.14 14.53 7.64
CA LEU A 39 -6.52 15.95 7.61
C LEU A 39 -5.79 16.74 6.51
N GLY A 40 -5.02 16.06 5.65
CA GLY A 40 -4.24 16.67 4.57
C GLY A 40 -3.00 17.43 5.06
N ARG A 41 -2.57 17.24 6.31
CA ARG A 41 -1.36 17.90 6.86
C ARG A 41 -0.12 17.06 6.53
N LEU A 42 1.01 17.72 6.24
CA LEU A 42 2.27 17.05 5.90
C LEU A 42 2.77 16.21 7.08
N LEU A 43 2.81 14.90 6.92
CA LEU A 43 3.24 13.92 7.91
C LEU A 43 4.74 13.63 7.80
N ARG A 44 5.23 13.43 6.57
CA ARG A 44 6.66 13.19 6.29
C ARG A 44 7.04 13.67 4.90
N VAL A 45 8.25 14.22 4.79
CA VAL A 45 8.93 14.46 3.50
C VAL A 45 10.18 13.59 3.44
N ILE A 46 10.45 12.97 2.29
CA ILE A 46 11.62 12.13 2.03
C ILE A 46 12.34 12.68 0.79
N ASN A 47 13.64 12.95 0.89
CA ASN A 47 14.46 13.42 -0.23
C ASN A 47 15.07 12.27 -1.03
N GLU A 48 15.79 12.62 -2.10
CA GLU A 48 16.50 11.69 -2.99
C GLU A 48 17.53 10.79 -2.28
N ASN A 49 18.06 11.23 -1.13
CA ASN A 49 19.05 10.50 -0.33
C ASN A 49 18.40 9.56 0.70
N ASN A 50 17.07 9.41 0.67
CA ASN A 50 16.29 8.68 1.66
C ASN A 50 16.42 9.25 3.10
N GLU A 51 16.70 10.54 3.19
CA GLU A 51 16.65 11.30 4.44
C GLU A 51 15.25 11.90 4.57
N CYS A 52 14.72 11.92 5.79
CA CYS A 52 13.37 12.39 6.01
C CYS A 52 13.23 13.34 7.19
N ALA A 53 12.21 14.19 7.12
CA ALA A 53 11.69 14.95 8.24
C ALA A 53 10.24 14.53 8.49
N THR A 54 9.91 14.18 9.74
CA THR A 54 8.57 13.77 10.19
C THR A 54 7.99 14.84 11.09
N TYR A 55 6.74 15.20 10.87
CA TYR A 55 6.06 16.29 11.55
C TYR A 55 4.92 15.74 12.41
N THR A 56 4.81 16.23 13.63
CA THR A 56 3.64 16.00 14.48
C THR A 56 2.93 17.31 14.76
N TYR A 57 1.63 17.23 14.99
CA TYR A 57 0.78 18.39 15.19
C TYR A 57 -0.06 18.24 16.44
N ASP A 58 -0.41 19.37 17.06
CA ASP A 58 -1.51 19.40 18.03
C ASP A 58 -2.88 19.28 17.32
N ALA A 59 -3.95 19.25 18.12
CA ALA A 59 -5.32 19.14 17.60
C ALA A 59 -5.72 20.33 16.71
N VAL A 60 -5.20 21.53 16.98
CA VAL A 60 -5.54 22.77 16.25
C VAL A 60 -4.71 22.93 14.98
N GLY A 61 -3.60 22.20 14.84
CA GLY A 61 -2.75 22.18 13.65
C GLY A 61 -1.41 22.89 13.80
N ASN A 62 -1.00 23.24 15.01
CA ASN A 62 0.36 23.74 15.23
C ASN A 62 1.35 22.57 15.22
N ILE A 63 2.56 22.79 14.71
CA ILE A 63 3.63 21.80 14.73
C ILE A 63 4.10 21.60 16.19
N LEU A 64 4.07 20.36 16.66
CA LEU A 64 4.55 19.96 17.98
C LEU A 64 6.00 19.47 17.95
N SER A 65 6.41 18.77 16.89
CA SER A 65 7.77 18.27 16.72
C SER A 65 8.15 18.09 15.25
N ILE A 66 9.46 18.17 14.99
CA ILE A 66 10.09 17.80 13.73
C ILE A 66 11.25 16.84 14.05
N THR A 67 11.15 15.60 13.59
CA THR A 67 12.20 14.59 13.77
C THR A 67 12.87 14.28 12.44
N ARG A 68 14.20 14.26 12.41
CA ARG A 68 14.99 13.87 11.24
C ARG A 68 15.53 12.46 11.38
N ALA A 69 15.55 11.72 10.27
CA ALA A 69 16.12 10.38 10.20
C ALA A 69 16.64 10.09 8.78
N THR A 70 17.36 8.98 8.63
CA THR A 70 17.78 8.44 7.34
C THR A 70 17.17 7.05 7.16
N ASN A 71 17.20 6.54 5.92
CA ASN A 71 16.66 5.25 5.54
C ASN A 71 15.14 5.11 5.80
N CYS A 72 14.36 6.15 5.52
CA CYS A 72 12.94 6.22 5.88
C CYS A 72 12.00 5.54 4.86
N LEU A 73 12.45 5.35 3.62
CA LEU A 73 11.73 4.69 2.54
C LEU A 73 12.18 3.23 2.50
N GLN A 74 11.45 2.37 3.20
CA GLN A 74 11.68 0.93 3.26
C GLN A 74 10.35 0.22 2.98
N PRO A 75 10.37 -0.94 2.30
CA PRO A 75 9.14 -1.69 2.04
C PRO A 75 8.41 -2.00 3.35
N PRO A 76 7.05 -1.98 3.35
CA PRO A 76 6.28 -2.36 4.52
C PRO A 76 6.48 -3.84 4.83
N ALA A 77 6.45 -4.20 6.11
CA ALA A 77 6.45 -5.60 6.54
C ALA A 77 5.36 -5.84 7.58
N ILE A 78 4.60 -6.92 7.41
CA ILE A 78 3.60 -7.36 8.38
C ILE A 78 4.26 -8.39 9.31
N GLU A 79 4.15 -8.16 10.61
CA GLU A 79 4.59 -9.10 11.64
C GLU A 79 3.41 -9.96 12.12
N SER A 80 2.28 -9.33 12.45
CA SER A 80 1.10 -10.04 12.95
C SER A 80 -0.21 -9.33 12.67
N LEU A 81 -1.29 -10.11 12.70
CA LEU A 81 -2.67 -9.64 12.71
C LEU A 81 -3.25 -9.98 14.08
N SER A 82 -3.94 -9.04 14.73
CA SER A 82 -4.63 -9.33 16.00
C SER A 82 -5.80 -10.29 15.83
N GLN A 83 -6.33 -10.40 14.61
CA GLN A 83 -7.37 -11.33 14.22
C GLN A 83 -7.01 -11.94 12.86
N GLU A 84 -6.88 -13.25 12.79
CA GLU A 84 -6.65 -13.97 11.53
C GLU A 84 -7.94 -14.50 10.90
N THR A 85 -9.07 -14.36 11.59
CA THR A 85 -10.39 -14.73 11.09
C THR A 85 -11.43 -13.66 11.41
N ALA A 86 -12.47 -13.57 10.60
CA ALA A 86 -13.65 -12.74 10.82
C ALA A 86 -14.87 -13.42 10.18
N LYS A 87 -16.09 -13.12 10.62
CA LYS A 87 -17.29 -13.76 10.07
C LYS A 87 -18.01 -12.84 9.10
N ALA A 88 -18.62 -13.42 8.08
CA ALA A 88 -19.53 -12.68 7.20
C ALA A 88 -20.68 -12.07 8.04
N GLY A 89 -21.01 -10.81 7.76
CA GLY A 89 -22.02 -10.03 8.49
C GLY A 89 -21.51 -9.26 9.70
N ASP A 90 -20.28 -9.48 10.14
CA ASP A 90 -19.72 -8.79 11.31
C ASP A 90 -19.03 -7.46 10.93
N THR A 91 -18.93 -6.57 11.92
CA THR A 91 -17.98 -5.46 11.90
C THR A 91 -16.80 -5.80 12.80
N VAL A 92 -15.60 -5.81 12.25
CA VAL A 92 -14.38 -6.21 12.95
C VAL A 92 -13.35 -5.08 12.93
N CYS A 93 -12.85 -4.68 14.10
CA CYS A 93 -11.67 -3.83 14.19
C CYS A 93 -10.46 -4.68 14.57
N MET A 94 -9.42 -4.66 13.74
CA MET A 94 -8.19 -5.41 13.96
C MET A 94 -6.98 -4.49 13.93
N THR A 95 -5.94 -4.92 14.63
CA THR A 95 -4.62 -4.28 14.63
C THR A 95 -3.67 -5.13 13.79
N ILE A 96 -3.02 -4.48 12.83
CA ILE A 96 -1.91 -5.02 12.06
C ILE A 96 -0.64 -4.45 12.64
N THR A 97 0.25 -5.31 13.13
CA THR A 97 1.56 -4.93 13.68
C THR A 97 2.64 -5.21 12.63
N GLY A 98 3.62 -4.33 12.54
CA GLY A 98 4.69 -4.44 11.55
C GLY A 98 5.63 -3.25 11.54
N THR A 99 6.17 -2.93 10.36
CA THR A 99 7.13 -1.83 10.17
C THR A 99 6.87 -1.06 8.88
N ASN A 100 7.37 0.18 8.86
CA ASN A 100 7.35 1.10 7.71
C ASN A 100 5.93 1.37 7.20
N PHE A 101 4.96 1.48 8.10
CA PHE A 101 3.56 1.71 7.74
C PHE A 101 3.20 3.18 7.61
N LEU A 102 4.06 4.14 7.94
CA LEU A 102 3.69 5.55 7.86
C LEU A 102 3.24 5.94 6.44
N GLY A 103 2.04 6.53 6.34
CA GLY A 103 1.42 6.88 5.05
C GLY A 103 0.88 5.69 4.26
N ALA A 104 0.77 4.51 4.88
CA ALA A 104 0.22 3.34 4.23
C ALA A 104 -1.27 3.49 3.90
N THR A 105 -1.66 2.88 2.78
CA THR A 105 -3.06 2.59 2.45
C THR A 105 -3.31 1.10 2.58
N VAL A 106 -4.55 0.73 2.89
CA VAL A 106 -4.98 -0.68 3.00
C VAL A 106 -6.09 -0.95 2.00
N THR A 107 -6.03 -2.10 1.33
CA THR A 107 -7.08 -2.61 0.44
C THR A 107 -7.34 -4.10 0.69
N THR A 108 -8.49 -4.59 0.26
CA THR A 108 -8.83 -6.03 0.25
C THR A 108 -9.13 -6.51 -1.15
N ASP A 109 -8.90 -7.80 -1.43
CA ASP A 109 -9.31 -8.43 -2.70
C ASP A 109 -10.77 -8.88 -2.71
N ASN A 110 -11.42 -8.86 -1.54
CA ASN A 110 -12.84 -9.11 -1.40
C ASN A 110 -13.64 -7.78 -1.52
N PRO A 111 -14.43 -7.58 -2.59
CA PRO A 111 -15.12 -6.31 -2.85
C PRO A 111 -16.26 -6.03 -1.87
N GLU A 112 -16.75 -7.06 -1.19
CA GLU A 112 -17.83 -6.96 -0.20
C GLU A 112 -17.32 -6.63 1.21
N VAL A 113 -16.00 -6.43 1.37
CA VAL A 113 -15.36 -5.96 2.60
C VAL A 113 -15.08 -4.47 2.48
N GLN A 114 -15.63 -3.69 3.40
CA GLN A 114 -15.49 -2.23 3.41
C GLN A 114 -14.59 -1.77 4.54
N ILE A 115 -13.57 -0.99 4.23
CA ILE A 115 -12.74 -0.33 5.24
C ILE A 115 -13.45 0.94 5.70
N THR A 116 -13.91 0.97 6.94
CA THR A 116 -14.69 2.09 7.49
C THR A 116 -13.87 3.02 8.36
N ARG A 117 -12.79 2.52 8.95
CA ARG A 117 -11.85 3.32 9.74
C ARG A 117 -10.45 2.77 9.59
N MET A 118 -9.49 3.66 9.48
CA MET A 118 -8.08 3.32 9.48
C MET A 118 -7.32 4.33 10.36
N ARG A 119 -6.35 3.86 11.13
CA ARG A 119 -5.37 4.71 11.81
C ARG A 119 -4.00 4.09 11.62
N VAL A 120 -3.07 4.91 11.16
CA VAL A 120 -1.74 4.46 10.75
C VAL A 120 -0.68 5.11 11.63
N THR A 121 0.21 4.29 12.15
CA THR A 121 1.47 4.68 12.77
C THR A 121 2.63 4.02 12.01
N GLU A 122 3.87 4.19 12.45
CA GLU A 122 5.02 3.51 11.83
C GLU A 122 4.98 1.99 11.93
N THR A 123 4.41 1.46 13.02
CA THR A 123 4.49 0.04 13.36
C THR A 123 3.15 -0.62 13.61
N SER A 124 2.06 0.13 13.48
CA SER A 124 0.72 -0.34 13.73
C SER A 124 -0.29 0.32 12.81
N ILE A 125 -1.17 -0.49 12.21
CA ILE A 125 -2.38 -0.06 11.53
C ILE A 125 -3.58 -0.62 12.28
N GLU A 126 -4.43 0.25 12.80
CA GLU A 126 -5.75 -0.14 13.29
C GLU A 126 -6.74 0.04 12.15
N VAL A 127 -7.42 -1.04 11.73
CA VAL A 127 -8.38 -1.04 10.63
C VAL A 127 -9.70 -1.65 11.07
N CYS A 128 -10.82 -0.97 10.79
CA CYS A 128 -12.16 -1.49 11.00
C CYS A 128 -12.80 -1.85 9.67
N LEU A 129 -13.26 -3.09 9.56
CA LEU A 129 -13.87 -3.69 8.39
C LEU A 129 -15.34 -3.96 8.67
N VAL A 130 -16.20 -3.59 7.73
CA VAL A 130 -17.58 -4.10 7.67
C VAL A 130 -17.58 -5.20 6.62
N ILE A 131 -17.94 -6.41 7.04
CA ILE A 131 -17.97 -7.59 6.18
C ILE A 131 -19.42 -7.90 5.85
N SER A 132 -19.79 -7.82 4.57
CA SER A 132 -21.13 -8.17 4.12
C SER A 132 -21.50 -9.60 4.50
N LEU A 133 -22.79 -9.87 4.73
CA LEU A 133 -23.30 -11.25 4.84
C LEU A 133 -23.08 -12.07 3.56
N PHE A 134 -22.85 -11.39 2.42
CA PHE A 134 -22.61 -12.02 1.11
C PHE A 134 -21.13 -12.10 0.73
N SER A 135 -20.21 -11.69 1.62
CA SER A 135 -18.78 -11.79 1.35
C SER A 135 -18.37 -13.24 1.07
N ALA A 136 -17.48 -13.43 0.09
CA ALA A 136 -16.92 -14.74 -0.19
C ALA A 136 -16.23 -15.32 1.06
N ILE A 137 -16.61 -16.54 1.43
CA ILE A 137 -16.01 -17.29 2.54
C ILE A 137 -14.65 -17.83 2.10
N GLY A 138 -13.68 -17.81 3.01
CA GLY A 138 -12.33 -18.29 2.75
C GLY A 138 -11.27 -17.19 2.88
N PRO A 139 -10.05 -17.43 2.37
CA PRO A 139 -8.96 -16.48 2.50
C PRO A 139 -9.29 -15.18 1.77
N THR A 140 -9.25 -14.08 2.49
CA THR A 140 -9.31 -12.71 1.98
C THR A 140 -7.97 -12.05 2.21
N LYS A 141 -7.41 -11.47 1.16
CA LYS A 141 -6.11 -10.82 1.21
C LYS A 141 -6.27 -9.35 1.62
N ILE A 142 -5.46 -8.93 2.59
CA ILE A 142 -5.20 -7.53 2.90
C ILE A 142 -3.87 -7.15 2.23
N THR A 143 -3.89 -6.07 1.46
CA THR A 143 -2.69 -5.47 0.86
C THR A 143 -2.42 -4.12 1.52
N ILE A 144 -1.22 -3.96 2.05
CA ILE A 144 -0.70 -2.69 2.59
C ILE A 144 0.25 -2.11 1.56
N THR A 145 0.03 -0.86 1.16
CA THR A 145 0.86 -0.18 0.16
C THR A 145 1.42 1.11 0.73
N THR A 146 2.72 1.32 0.53
CA THR A 146 3.43 2.58 0.78
C THR A 146 4.18 2.99 -0.49
N PRO A 147 4.77 4.21 -0.56
CA PRO A 147 5.61 4.58 -1.69
C PRO A 147 6.83 3.67 -1.89
N ALA A 148 7.24 2.91 -0.88
CA ALA A 148 8.36 1.97 -0.96
C ALA A 148 7.97 0.58 -1.49
N GLY A 149 6.68 0.31 -1.68
CA GLY A 149 6.17 -0.98 -2.17
C GLY A 149 4.95 -1.46 -1.39
N SER A 150 4.62 -2.74 -1.58
CA SER A 150 3.45 -3.37 -0.98
C SER A 150 3.79 -4.68 -0.29
N VAL A 151 3.00 -5.04 0.72
CA VAL A 151 3.05 -6.33 1.41
C VAL A 151 1.63 -6.85 1.58
N GLU A 152 1.47 -8.17 1.56
CA GLU A 152 0.16 -8.83 1.62
C GLU A 152 0.11 -9.83 2.76
N ARG A 153 -1.07 -9.96 3.38
CA ARG A 153 -1.37 -11.00 4.36
C ARG A 153 -2.83 -11.40 4.23
N SER A 154 -3.11 -12.69 4.35
CA SER A 154 -4.49 -13.19 4.35
C SER A 154 -5.02 -13.33 5.77
N PHE A 155 -6.31 -13.03 5.92
CA PHE A 155 -7.16 -13.48 7.01
C PHE A 155 -8.30 -14.30 6.41
N ASN A 156 -9.00 -15.10 7.21
CA ASN A 156 -10.06 -15.97 6.72
C ASN A 156 -11.44 -15.38 7.05
N ILE A 157 -12.30 -15.23 6.05
CA ILE A 157 -13.72 -14.97 6.27
C ILE A 157 -14.41 -16.31 6.51
N GLU A 158 -15.10 -16.42 7.63
CA GLU A 158 -15.86 -17.58 8.06
C GLU A 158 -17.36 -17.37 7.86
N LEU A 159 -18.10 -18.48 7.96
CA LEU A 159 -19.55 -18.47 7.92
C LEU A 159 -20.15 -17.48 8.94
N PRO A 160 -21.29 -16.85 8.60
CA PRO A 160 -21.97 -15.94 9.50
C PRO A 160 -22.39 -16.64 10.79
N ASN A 161 -22.59 -15.85 11.85
CA ASN A 161 -23.16 -16.39 13.09
C ASN A 161 -24.57 -16.98 12.82
N PRO A 162 -24.91 -18.14 13.42
CA PRO A 162 -26.24 -18.73 13.24
C PRO A 162 -27.34 -17.75 13.65
N THR A 163 -28.33 -17.56 12.77
CA THR A 163 -29.54 -16.79 13.11
C THR A 163 -30.54 -17.70 13.79
N ILE A 164 -30.95 -17.38 15.03
CA ILE A 164 -32.04 -18.10 15.70
C ILE A 164 -33.37 -17.55 15.17
N ILE A 165 -34.13 -18.37 14.44
CA ILE A 165 -35.52 -18.06 14.08
C ILE A 165 -36.41 -18.75 15.11
N THR A 166 -37.16 -17.98 15.91
CA THR A 166 -38.18 -18.55 16.79
C THR A 166 -39.41 -18.89 15.94
N GLN A 167 -39.86 -20.15 15.98
CA GLN A 167 -41.04 -20.64 15.21
C GLN A 167 -42.38 -20.18 15.83
N ASN A 168 -42.56 -18.89 16.17
CA ASN A 168 -43.75 -18.45 16.90
C ASN A 168 -44.78 -17.67 16.07
N GLU A 169 -44.70 -17.67 14.73
CA GLU A 169 -45.66 -16.96 13.85
C GLU A 169 -46.61 -17.87 13.04
N LEU A 170 -46.71 -19.17 13.33
CA LEU A 170 -47.61 -20.07 12.59
C LEU A 170 -48.93 -20.46 13.30
N ILE A 171 -49.36 -19.77 14.37
CA ILE A 171 -50.59 -20.16 15.10
C ILE A 171 -51.58 -19.03 15.41
N ALA A 172 -51.56 -17.92 14.66
CA ALA A 172 -52.52 -16.82 14.84
C ALA A 172 -53.25 -16.45 13.54
N SER A 173 -53.93 -17.41 12.89
CA SER A 173 -54.84 -17.11 11.77
C SER A 173 -55.98 -18.12 11.58
N SER A 174 -56.30 -18.95 12.58
CA SER A 174 -57.51 -19.78 12.55
C SER A 174 -58.27 -19.66 13.87
N GLY A 175 -59.11 -18.62 13.96
CA GLY A 175 -60.08 -18.41 15.02
C GLY A 175 -61.20 -17.52 14.51
#